data_AF-A0A2N5FJG6-F1
#
_entry.id   AF-A0A2N5FJG6-F1
#
_cell.length_a   1.000
_cell.length_b   1.000
_cell.length_c   1.000
_cell.angle_alpha   90.00
_cell.angle_beta   90.00
_cell.angle_gamma   90.00
#
_symmetry.space_group_name_H-M   'P 1'
#
loop_
_entity.id
_entity.type
_entity.pdbx_description
1 polymer ?
#
loop_
_entity_poly.entity_id
_entity_poly.type
_entity_poly.pdbx_seq_one_letter_code
_entity_poly.pdbx_strand_id
1 'polypeptide(L)'
;MQIRGRVILNRIRPIRDVYDAVADPTRRKLLRLLADAEELPLYELTAQFQMGRTAVSKHLAILKEAGLVSDRKVGRETKYRLNAAPLQEIKDWVSFYDGFWKERIVKLNLLLEEKKMKPDVSLDFQFKSSTEQVWNALTDSDTLAKWIWKNDFKPIVGHKFQFRAEPNEWWNGIVDSEVLVVDEPNKLSYTWVSAGESTTVTWTLNKGSDGTIHLHLDQTGFSEETRAREGAIEGAKYAWMNMGDQLGKVLEEM
;
A
#
# COMPACT_ATOMS: atom_id res chain seq x y z
N MET A 1 -47.48 48.87 -2.84
CA MET A 1 -46.13 48.97 -2.27
C MET A 1 -45.48 47.60 -2.25
N GLN A 2 -44.66 47.29 -3.25
CA GLN A 2 -43.44 46.45 -3.19
C GLN A 2 -42.99 46.18 -4.62
N ILE A 3 -41.96 46.91 -5.03
CA ILE A 3 -41.30 46.80 -6.32
C ILE A 3 -40.41 45.56 -6.24
N ARG A 4 -40.74 44.48 -6.97
CA ARG A 4 -39.84 43.32 -7.14
C ARG A 4 -38.73 43.72 -8.11
N GLY A 5 -37.59 44.14 -7.57
CA GLY A 5 -36.37 44.34 -8.32
C GLY A 5 -35.85 43.00 -8.86
N ARG A 6 -35.85 42.86 -10.20
CA ARG A 6 -35.22 41.74 -10.89
C ARG A 6 -33.72 42.03 -10.96
N VAL A 7 -32.93 41.42 -10.08
CA VAL A 7 -31.46 41.47 -10.19
C VAL A 7 -31.05 40.62 -11.39
N ILE A 8 -30.73 41.26 -12.51
CA ILE A 8 -30.07 40.60 -13.62
C ILE A 8 -28.60 40.44 -13.23
N LEU A 9 -28.23 39.29 -12.67
CA LEU A 9 -26.84 38.86 -12.61
C LEU A 9 -26.38 38.67 -14.05
N ASN A 10 -25.70 39.67 -14.59
CA ASN A 10 -25.04 39.60 -15.88
C ASN A 10 -23.96 38.52 -15.77
N ARG A 11 -24.29 37.26 -16.11
CA ARG A 11 -23.32 36.17 -16.18
C ARG A 11 -22.43 36.45 -17.40
N ILE A 12 -21.37 37.22 -17.18
CA ILE A 12 -20.24 37.27 -18.10
C ILE A 12 -19.73 35.83 -18.16
N ARG A 13 -19.96 35.16 -19.28
CA ARG A 13 -19.34 33.86 -19.52
C ARG A 13 -17.82 34.07 -19.48
N PRO A 14 -17.08 33.28 -18.68
CA PRO A 14 -15.64 33.39 -18.65
C PRO A 14 -15.09 33.15 -20.07
N ILE A 15 -14.12 33.97 -20.44
CA ILE A 15 -13.49 33.94 -21.77
C ILE A 15 -12.56 32.73 -21.88
N ARG A 16 -12.10 32.21 -20.73
CA ARG A 16 -11.30 30.98 -20.63
C ARG A 16 -12.01 29.92 -19.82
N ASP A 17 -11.71 28.67 -20.18
CA ASP A 17 -12.12 27.49 -19.45
C ASP A 17 -11.44 27.43 -18.06
N VAL A 18 -12.20 27.07 -17.03
CA VAL A 18 -11.73 26.92 -15.65
C VAL A 18 -10.71 25.77 -15.53
N TYR A 19 -10.88 24.68 -16.27
CA TYR A 19 -9.97 23.53 -16.29
C TYR A 19 -8.58 23.94 -16.80
N ASP A 20 -8.53 24.66 -17.92
CA ASP A 20 -7.28 25.21 -18.46
C ASP A 20 -6.63 26.19 -17.50
N ALA A 21 -7.44 27.04 -16.86
CA ALA A 21 -6.95 28.03 -15.91
C ALA A 21 -6.37 27.39 -14.64
N VAL A 22 -6.89 26.25 -14.17
CA VAL A 22 -6.31 25.56 -13.01
C VAL A 22 -5.27 24.50 -13.35
N ALA A 23 -5.05 24.16 -14.63
CA ALA A 23 -4.08 23.15 -15.05
C ALA A 23 -2.62 23.49 -14.68
N ASP A 24 -2.31 24.78 -14.52
CA ASP A 24 -0.98 25.27 -14.18
C ASP A 24 -0.75 25.35 -12.66
N PRO A 25 0.39 24.82 -12.15
CA PRO A 25 0.68 24.81 -10.71
C PRO A 25 0.88 26.20 -10.10
N THR A 26 1.41 27.17 -10.86
CA THR A 26 1.57 28.57 -10.42
C THR A 26 0.20 29.20 -10.21
N ARG A 27 -0.74 28.99 -11.14
CA ARG A 27 -2.12 29.49 -11.01
C ARG A 27 -2.84 28.86 -9.81
N ARG A 28 -2.67 27.55 -9.56
CA ARG A 28 -3.19 26.91 -8.34
C ARG A 28 -2.58 27.48 -7.06
N LYS A 29 -1.29 27.81 -7.06
CA LYS A 29 -0.62 28.46 -5.92
C LYS A 29 -1.17 29.88 -5.68
N LEU A 30 -1.38 30.68 -6.74
CA LEU A 30 -2.00 32.00 -6.63
C LEU A 30 -3.41 31.93 -6.03
N LEU A 31 -4.24 30.99 -6.47
CA LEU A 31 -5.59 30.79 -5.92
C LEU A 31 -5.55 30.41 -4.44
N ARG A 32 -4.59 29.58 -4.01
CA ARG A 32 -4.38 29.25 -2.58
C ARG A 32 -4.00 30.48 -1.77
N LEU A 33 -3.02 31.27 -2.23
CA LEU A 33 -2.63 32.52 -1.55
C LEU A 33 -3.81 33.50 -1.40
N LEU A 34 -4.67 33.58 -2.41
CA LEU A 34 -5.87 34.40 -2.39
C LEU A 34 -7.04 33.78 -1.61
N ALA A 35 -6.98 32.50 -1.24
CA ALA A 35 -7.99 31.85 -0.40
C ALA A 35 -7.79 32.20 1.08
N ASP A 36 -6.54 32.45 1.48
CA ASP A 36 -6.14 32.73 2.86
C ASP A 36 -6.24 34.21 3.25
N ALA A 37 -6.61 35.09 2.31
CA ALA A 37 -6.72 36.53 2.50
C ALA A 37 -7.94 37.10 1.77
N GLU A 38 -8.51 38.21 2.28
CA GLU A 38 -9.64 38.86 1.59
C GLU A 38 -9.20 39.46 0.25
N GLU A 39 -8.08 40.17 0.22
CA GLU A 39 -7.46 40.71 -1.00
C GLU A 39 -5.95 40.88 -0.85
N LEU A 40 -5.19 40.64 -1.92
CA LEU A 40 -3.73 40.83 -1.93
C LEU A 40 -3.28 41.74 -3.08
N PRO A 41 -2.37 42.70 -2.84
CA PRO A 41 -1.78 43.50 -3.89
C PRO A 41 -0.78 42.69 -4.72
N LEU A 42 -0.55 43.12 -5.97
CA LEU A 42 0.36 42.42 -6.89
C LEU A 42 1.78 42.20 -6.34
N TYR A 43 2.31 43.14 -5.54
CA TYR A 43 3.68 43.03 -5.03
C TYR A 43 3.80 41.88 -4.00
N GLU A 44 2.80 41.69 -3.13
CA GLU A 44 2.77 40.59 -2.15
C GLU A 44 2.64 39.25 -2.84
N LEU A 45 1.78 39.16 -3.86
CA LEU A 45 1.67 37.96 -4.67
C LEU A 45 2.99 37.65 -5.39
N THR A 46 3.65 38.67 -5.95
CA THR A 46 4.92 38.50 -6.67
C THR A 46 6.03 38.01 -5.76
N ALA A 47 6.08 38.47 -4.50
CA ALA A 47 7.09 38.06 -3.52
C ALA A 47 7.08 36.54 -3.23
N GLN A 48 5.98 35.84 -3.53
CA GLN A 48 5.83 34.39 -3.31
C GLN A 48 6.36 33.52 -4.45
N PHE A 49 6.95 34.12 -5.49
CA PHE A 49 7.47 33.43 -6.66
C PHE A 49 8.86 33.93 -7.04
N GLN A 50 9.67 33.04 -7.63
CA GLN A 50 10.98 33.38 -8.19
C GLN A 50 10.87 34.09 -9.55
N MET A 51 9.66 34.26 -10.08
CA MET A 51 9.41 34.91 -11.36
C MET A 51 9.09 36.40 -11.19
N GLY A 52 9.38 37.20 -12.20
CA GLY A 52 9.12 38.63 -12.19
C GLY A 52 7.63 38.99 -12.20
N ARG A 53 7.32 40.21 -11.78
CA ARG A 53 5.96 40.78 -11.70
C ARG A 53 5.12 40.61 -12.97
N THR A 54 5.73 40.75 -14.15
CA THR A 54 5.07 40.58 -15.45
C THR A 54 4.55 39.15 -15.64
N ALA A 55 5.32 38.15 -15.22
CA ALA A 55 4.92 36.74 -15.33
C ALA A 55 3.72 36.46 -14.40
N VAL A 56 3.79 36.90 -13.15
CA VAL A 56 2.68 36.78 -12.18
C VAL A 56 1.42 37.48 -12.68
N SER A 57 1.56 38.69 -13.25
CA SER A 57 0.45 39.44 -13.83
C SER A 57 -0.22 38.69 -14.99
N LYS A 58 0.54 38.00 -15.84
CA LYS A 58 -0.02 37.14 -16.91
C LYS A 58 -0.82 35.98 -16.33
N HIS A 59 -0.33 35.31 -15.28
CA HIS A 59 -1.08 34.24 -14.61
C HIS A 59 -2.38 34.76 -14.00
N LEU A 60 -2.36 35.94 -13.37
CA LEU A 60 -3.55 36.59 -12.82
C LEU A 60 -4.54 37.02 -13.91
N ALA A 61 -4.07 37.45 -15.08
CA ALA A 61 -4.93 37.76 -16.23
C ALA A 61 -5.69 36.51 -16.72
N ILE A 62 -5.00 35.37 -16.85
CA ILE A 62 -5.63 34.09 -17.22
C ILE A 62 -6.69 33.67 -16.18
N LEU A 63 -6.36 33.79 -14.88
CA LEU A 63 -7.31 33.49 -13.81
C LEU A 63 -8.52 34.43 -13.84
N LYS A 64 -8.31 35.70 -14.16
CA LYS A 64 -9.40 36.68 -14.33
C LYS A 64 -10.27 36.36 -15.54
N GLU A 65 -9.68 35.99 -16.68
CA GLU A 65 -10.42 35.58 -17.88
C GLU A 65 -11.27 34.32 -17.64
N ALA A 66 -10.82 33.42 -16.77
CA ALA A 66 -11.59 32.28 -16.30
C ALA A 66 -12.58 32.60 -15.16
N GLY A 67 -12.65 33.87 -14.73
CA GLY A 67 -13.52 34.33 -13.66
C GLY A 67 -13.10 33.87 -12.26
N LEU A 68 -11.92 33.25 -12.10
CA LEU A 68 -11.41 32.72 -10.84
C LEU A 68 -10.82 33.79 -9.92
N VAL A 69 -10.51 34.96 -10.47
CA VAL A 69 -9.97 36.11 -9.74
C VAL A 69 -10.66 37.38 -10.22
N SER A 70 -10.94 38.29 -9.29
CA SER A 70 -11.30 39.68 -9.59
C SER A 70 -10.20 40.63 -9.12
N ASP A 71 -10.12 41.80 -9.74
CA ASP A 71 -9.20 42.85 -9.32
C ASP A 71 -9.89 44.20 -9.19
N ARG A 72 -9.33 45.05 -8.33
CA ARG A 72 -9.72 46.45 -8.20
C ARG A 72 -8.51 47.32 -7.97
N LYS A 73 -8.58 48.56 -8.46
CA LYS A 73 -7.53 49.55 -8.26
C LYS A 73 -7.73 50.26 -6.92
N VAL A 74 -6.68 50.29 -6.10
CA VAL A 74 -6.63 51.00 -4.81
C VAL A 74 -5.41 51.90 -4.82
N GLY A 75 -5.61 53.20 -5.07
CA GLY A 75 -4.53 54.15 -5.27
C GLY A 75 -3.64 53.78 -6.46
N ARG A 76 -2.34 53.56 -6.19
CA ARG A 76 -1.35 53.12 -7.21
C ARG A 76 -1.27 51.60 -7.38
N GLU A 77 -2.02 50.85 -6.58
CA GLU A 77 -1.93 49.39 -6.55
C GLU A 77 -3.17 48.73 -7.15
N THR A 78 -2.99 47.49 -7.60
CA THR A 78 -4.08 46.60 -8.02
C THR A 78 -4.15 45.46 -7.00
N LYS A 79 -5.30 45.33 -6.35
CA LYS A 79 -5.58 44.26 -5.39
C LYS A 79 -6.42 43.19 -6.06
N TYR A 80 -6.10 41.94 -5.78
CA TYR A 80 -6.74 40.76 -6.34
C TYR A 80 -7.51 40.01 -5.26
N ARG A 81 -8.64 39.42 -5.63
CA ARG A 81 -9.53 38.63 -4.76
C ARG A 81 -9.87 37.31 -5.44
N LEU A 82 -9.92 36.22 -4.68
CA LEU A 82 -10.43 34.94 -5.17
C LEU A 82 -11.92 35.02 -5.48
N ASN A 83 -12.33 34.49 -6.63
CA ASN A 83 -13.70 34.13 -6.92
C ASN A 83 -13.76 32.61 -7.13
N ALA A 84 -14.18 31.87 -6.09
CA ALA A 84 -14.20 30.41 -6.13
C ALA A 84 -15.40 29.83 -6.91
N ALA A 85 -16.39 30.64 -7.30
CA ALA A 85 -17.61 30.14 -7.93
C ALA A 85 -17.36 29.26 -9.18
N PRO A 86 -16.42 29.58 -10.09
CA PRO A 86 -16.13 28.72 -11.24
C PRO A 86 -15.54 27.36 -10.87
N LEU A 87 -14.90 27.21 -9.69
CA LEU A 87 -14.36 25.92 -9.25
C LEU A 87 -15.46 24.88 -8.95
N GLN A 88 -16.72 25.30 -8.81
CA GLN A 88 -17.84 24.39 -8.61
C GLN A 88 -18.00 23.42 -9.79
N GLU A 89 -17.74 23.87 -11.01
CA GLU A 89 -17.79 23.03 -12.21
C GLU A 89 -16.79 21.86 -12.13
N ILE A 90 -15.57 22.13 -11.67
CA ILE A 90 -14.54 21.11 -11.45
C ILE A 90 -14.98 20.14 -10.37
N LYS A 91 -15.52 20.66 -9.25
CA LYS A 91 -16.02 19.83 -8.16
C LYS A 91 -17.13 18.89 -8.63
N ASP A 92 -18.10 19.41 -9.37
CA ASP A 92 -19.24 18.63 -9.89
C ASP A 92 -18.75 17.52 -10.85
N TRP A 93 -17.79 17.84 -11.72
CA TRP A 93 -17.19 16.87 -12.63
C TRP A 93 -16.40 15.77 -11.90
N VAL A 94 -15.60 16.13 -10.88
CA VAL A 94 -14.88 15.13 -10.07
C VAL A 94 -15.87 14.23 -9.31
N SER A 95 -16.93 14.81 -8.75
CA SER A 95 -17.95 14.06 -8.00
C SER A 95 -18.67 12.99 -8.83
N PHE A 96 -18.77 13.15 -10.14
CA PHE A 96 -19.27 12.08 -11.02
C PHE A 96 -18.42 10.81 -10.96
N TYR A 97 -17.09 10.93 -10.81
CA TYR A 97 -16.17 9.80 -10.76
C TYR A 97 -15.95 9.23 -9.36
N ASP A 98 -16.40 9.91 -8.30
CA ASP A 98 -16.26 9.40 -6.92
C ASP A 98 -16.97 8.05 -6.73
N GLY A 99 -18.12 7.83 -7.38
CA GLY A 99 -18.83 6.55 -7.37
C GLY A 99 -18.08 5.45 -8.13
N PHE A 100 -17.56 5.79 -9.32
CA PHE A 100 -16.81 4.90 -10.20
C PHE A 100 -15.56 4.31 -9.52
N TRP A 101 -14.84 5.12 -8.73
CA TRP A 101 -13.67 4.67 -8.00
C TRP A 101 -14.03 3.80 -6.79
N LYS A 102 -15.08 4.16 -6.05
CA LYS A 102 -15.54 3.38 -4.90
C LYS A 102 -15.90 1.95 -5.28
N GLU A 103 -16.69 1.77 -6.34
CA GLU A 103 -17.10 0.44 -6.80
C GLU A 103 -15.92 -0.41 -7.26
N ARG A 104 -14.96 0.19 -7.98
CA ARG A 104 -13.74 -0.53 -8.42
C ARG A 104 -12.84 -0.92 -7.26
N ILE A 105 -12.68 -0.05 -6.27
CA ILE A 105 -11.89 -0.34 -5.07
C ILE A 105 -12.56 -1.46 -4.26
N VAL A 106 -13.89 -1.42 -4.09
CA VAL A 106 -14.63 -2.51 -3.43
C VAL A 106 -14.46 -3.82 -4.18
N LYS A 107 -14.62 -3.82 -5.50
CA LYS A 107 -14.42 -5.03 -6.32
C LYS A 107 -12.99 -5.56 -6.24
N LEU A 108 -11.99 -4.67 -6.23
CA LEU A 108 -10.60 -5.06 -6.04
C LEU A 108 -10.39 -5.69 -4.66
N ASN A 109 -10.93 -5.10 -3.60
CA ASN A 109 -10.86 -5.64 -2.25
C ASN A 109 -11.52 -7.03 -2.17
N LEU A 110 -12.71 -7.21 -2.75
CA LEU A 110 -13.38 -8.51 -2.78
C LEU A 110 -12.55 -9.57 -3.51
N LEU A 111 -11.97 -9.23 -4.67
CA LEU A 111 -11.10 -10.15 -5.41
C LEU A 111 -9.79 -10.45 -4.64
N LEU A 112 -9.26 -9.47 -3.90
CA LEU A 112 -8.08 -9.65 -3.05
C LEU A 112 -8.40 -10.45 -1.78
N GLU A 113 -9.60 -10.33 -1.23
CA GLU A 113 -10.08 -11.15 -0.12
C GLU A 113 -10.35 -12.59 -0.58
N GLU A 114 -10.95 -12.76 -1.75
CA GLU A 114 -11.17 -14.07 -2.40
C GLU A 114 -9.83 -14.76 -2.76
N LYS A 115 -8.83 -13.98 -3.16
CA LYS A 115 -7.49 -14.49 -3.50
C LYS A 115 -6.52 -14.57 -2.32
N LYS A 116 -6.82 -13.89 -1.20
CA LYS A 116 -6.24 -14.22 0.10
C LYS A 116 -6.89 -15.52 0.54
N MET A 117 -6.38 -16.63 0.04
CA MET A 117 -6.64 -17.93 0.67
C MET A 117 -6.32 -17.75 2.14
N LYS A 118 -7.36 -17.76 2.99
CA LYS A 118 -7.16 -17.72 4.43
C LYS A 118 -6.20 -18.86 4.75
N PRO A 119 -5.09 -18.59 5.47
CA PRO A 119 -4.15 -19.63 5.83
C PRO A 119 -4.89 -20.70 6.61
N ASP A 120 -4.71 -21.95 6.17
CA ASP A 120 -5.27 -23.13 6.83
C ASP A 120 -4.54 -23.34 8.17
N VAL A 121 -3.23 -23.08 8.17
CA VAL A 121 -2.40 -23.00 9.38
C VAL A 121 -1.78 -21.62 9.46
N SER A 122 -1.93 -20.95 10.60
CA SER A 122 -1.32 -19.66 10.89
C SER A 122 -0.77 -19.66 12.32
N LEU A 123 0.51 -19.32 12.48
CA LEU A 123 1.26 -19.42 13.74
C LEU A 123 2.19 -18.22 13.91
N ASP A 124 2.30 -17.74 15.14
CA ASP A 124 3.22 -16.66 15.53
C ASP A 124 4.26 -17.17 16.52
N PHE A 125 5.52 -16.82 16.25
CA PHE A 125 6.65 -17.09 17.11
C PHE A 125 7.35 -15.78 17.47
N GLN A 126 7.93 -15.73 18.66
CA GLN A 126 8.64 -14.55 19.16
C GLN A 126 10.01 -14.97 19.69
N PHE A 127 11.05 -14.29 19.21
CA PHE A 127 12.42 -14.57 19.59
C PHE A 127 13.12 -13.30 20.05
N LYS A 128 14.06 -13.46 20.99
CA LYS A 128 14.94 -12.39 21.45
C LYS A 128 16.22 -12.27 20.62
N SER A 129 16.43 -13.19 19.69
CA SER A 129 17.57 -13.22 18.77
C SER A 129 17.49 -12.09 17.75
N SER A 130 18.58 -11.82 17.04
CA SER A 130 18.61 -10.80 16.00
C SER A 130 17.85 -11.22 14.73
N THR A 131 17.44 -10.24 13.93
CA THR A 131 16.83 -10.45 12.60
C THR A 131 17.71 -11.34 11.73
N GLU A 132 19.03 -11.14 11.76
CA GLU A 132 20.02 -11.91 10.99
C GLU A 132 20.10 -13.36 11.45
N GLN A 133 20.10 -13.64 12.75
CA GLN A 133 20.09 -15.01 13.28
C GLN A 133 18.82 -15.75 12.88
N VAL A 134 17.65 -15.12 13.03
CA VAL A 134 16.37 -15.75 12.64
C VAL A 134 16.32 -15.97 11.14
N TRP A 135 16.75 -14.99 10.33
CA TRP A 135 16.79 -15.14 8.88
C TRP A 135 17.75 -16.26 8.44
N ASN A 136 18.94 -16.33 9.05
CA ASN A 136 19.89 -17.41 8.80
C ASN A 136 19.30 -18.77 9.16
N ALA A 137 18.59 -18.89 10.29
CA ALA A 137 17.96 -20.15 10.68
C ALA A 137 16.85 -20.63 9.72
N LEU A 138 16.28 -19.72 8.92
CA LEU A 138 15.30 -20.02 7.88
C LEU A 138 15.91 -20.29 6.50
N THR A 139 17.16 -19.87 6.25
CA THR A 139 17.73 -19.83 4.89
C THR A 139 19.05 -20.58 4.73
N ASP A 140 19.74 -20.88 5.83
CA ASP A 140 20.92 -21.71 5.84
C ASP A 140 20.55 -23.20 5.94
N SER A 141 21.08 -23.99 5.02
CA SER A 141 20.75 -25.42 4.88
C SER A 141 21.13 -26.22 6.13
N ASP A 142 22.29 -25.92 6.74
CA ASP A 142 22.78 -26.62 7.92
C ASP A 142 21.96 -26.26 9.16
N THR A 143 21.54 -25.00 9.27
CA THR A 143 20.72 -24.53 10.38
C THR A 143 19.28 -25.02 10.26
N LEU A 144 18.68 -25.01 9.07
CA LEU A 144 17.37 -25.64 8.79
C LEU A 144 17.37 -27.12 9.16
N ALA A 145 18.47 -27.83 8.91
CA ALA A 145 18.60 -29.25 9.22
C ALA A 145 18.55 -29.57 10.72
N LYS A 146 18.79 -28.58 11.59
CA LYS A 146 18.74 -28.76 13.06
C LYS A 146 17.32 -28.79 13.61
N TRP A 147 16.35 -28.15 12.96
CA TRP A 147 14.99 -27.99 13.52
C TRP A 147 13.85 -28.43 12.60
N ILE A 148 14.07 -28.53 11.28
CA ILE A 148 13.16 -29.22 10.36
C ILE A 148 13.71 -30.62 10.09
N TRP A 149 14.56 -30.76 9.06
CA TRP A 149 15.17 -32.01 8.59
C TRP A 149 16.33 -31.74 7.63
N LYS A 150 17.14 -32.78 7.36
CA LYS A 150 18.20 -32.72 6.33
C LYS A 150 17.64 -32.22 5.00
N ASN A 151 18.35 -31.30 4.38
CA ASN A 151 17.92 -30.63 3.16
C ASN A 151 19.12 -30.16 2.33
N ASP A 152 18.84 -29.73 1.10
CA ASP A 152 19.75 -29.10 0.16
C ASP A 152 19.23 -27.71 -0.27
N PHE A 153 18.64 -27.00 0.69
CA PHE A 153 18.01 -25.70 0.49
C PHE A 153 19.01 -24.65 0.00
N LYS A 154 18.54 -23.77 -0.89
CA LYS A 154 19.23 -22.54 -1.27
C LYS A 154 18.20 -21.42 -1.41
N PRO A 155 18.45 -20.23 -0.88
CA PRO A 155 17.52 -19.09 -0.95
C PRO A 155 17.53 -18.46 -2.36
N ILE A 156 17.16 -19.23 -3.37
CA ILE A 156 17.11 -18.83 -4.78
C ILE A 156 15.73 -19.19 -5.32
N VAL A 157 14.97 -18.20 -5.76
CA VAL A 157 13.63 -18.42 -6.35
C VAL A 157 13.72 -19.41 -7.52
N GLY A 158 12.84 -20.41 -7.52
CA GLY A 158 12.81 -21.52 -8.47
C GLY A 158 13.74 -22.69 -8.14
N HIS A 159 14.59 -22.59 -7.10
CA HIS A 159 15.41 -23.71 -6.66
C HIS A 159 14.52 -24.81 -6.07
N LYS A 160 14.71 -26.03 -6.58
CA LYS A 160 14.04 -27.23 -6.09
C LYS A 160 14.94 -27.95 -5.11
N PHE A 161 14.37 -28.33 -3.98
CA PHE A 161 15.08 -28.95 -2.87
C PHE A 161 14.15 -29.95 -2.16
N GLN A 162 14.71 -30.77 -1.27
CA GLN A 162 13.95 -31.75 -0.50
C GLN A 162 14.24 -31.65 0.98
N PHE A 163 13.20 -31.70 1.82
CA PHE A 163 13.38 -32.08 3.22
C PHE A 163 13.31 -33.61 3.34
N ARG A 164 14.23 -34.20 4.11
CA ARG A 164 14.41 -35.64 4.26
C ARG A 164 14.34 -36.06 5.73
N ALA A 165 13.19 -36.60 6.12
CA ALA A 165 12.94 -37.25 7.41
C ALA A 165 13.27 -38.75 7.35
N GLU A 166 13.24 -39.41 8.51
CA GLU A 166 13.28 -40.87 8.56
C GLU A 166 11.99 -41.46 7.97
N PRO A 167 12.08 -42.39 6.99
CA PRO A 167 10.90 -42.99 6.37
C PRO A 167 10.16 -43.90 7.35
N ASN A 168 8.87 -44.09 7.11
CA ASN A 168 8.04 -45.04 7.84
C ASN A 168 7.17 -45.85 6.87
N GLU A 169 6.35 -46.77 7.39
CA GLU A 169 5.50 -47.66 6.57
C GLU A 169 4.51 -46.93 5.64
N TRP A 170 4.17 -45.68 5.97
CA TRP A 170 3.11 -44.91 5.32
C TRP A 170 3.63 -43.69 4.55
N TRP A 171 4.90 -43.33 4.70
CA TRP A 171 5.52 -42.17 4.08
C TRP A 171 7.02 -42.36 3.87
N ASN A 172 7.51 -41.99 2.68
CA ASN A 172 8.91 -42.15 2.27
C ASN A 172 9.88 -41.15 2.94
N GLY A 173 9.40 -40.30 3.85
CA GLY A 173 10.22 -39.30 4.53
C GLY A 173 10.60 -38.10 3.68
N ILE A 174 10.08 -37.98 2.45
CA ILE A 174 10.46 -36.91 1.52
C ILE A 174 9.36 -35.86 1.44
N VAL A 175 9.76 -34.60 1.54
CA VAL A 175 8.96 -33.44 1.16
C VAL A 175 9.66 -32.77 -0.02
N ASP A 176 8.99 -32.72 -1.17
CA ASP A 176 9.46 -31.97 -2.34
C ASP A 176 9.07 -30.50 -2.21
N SER A 177 10.02 -29.61 -2.48
CA SER A 177 9.85 -28.18 -2.30
C SER A 177 10.51 -27.37 -3.43
N GLU A 178 9.92 -26.22 -3.73
CA GLU A 178 10.43 -25.21 -4.65
C GLU A 178 10.33 -23.84 -4.00
N VAL A 179 11.42 -23.08 -4.02
CA VAL A 179 11.46 -21.73 -3.46
C VAL A 179 10.64 -20.78 -4.34
N LEU A 180 9.65 -20.11 -3.75
CA LEU A 180 8.74 -19.20 -4.45
C LEU A 180 9.09 -17.73 -4.25
N VAL A 181 9.49 -17.36 -3.03
CA VAL A 181 9.78 -15.98 -2.66
C VAL A 181 10.99 -15.95 -1.75
N VAL A 182 11.93 -15.06 -2.04
CA VAL A 182 13.03 -14.68 -1.15
C VAL A 182 13.10 -13.16 -1.16
N ASP A 183 12.69 -12.54 -0.08
CA ASP A 183 12.76 -11.10 0.17
C ASP A 183 13.50 -10.91 1.49
N GLU A 184 14.82 -10.87 1.42
CA GLU A 184 15.70 -10.86 2.59
C GLU A 184 15.67 -9.51 3.32
N PRO A 185 15.53 -9.49 4.67
CA PRO A 185 15.33 -10.61 5.60
C PRO A 185 13.85 -10.81 6.01
N ASN A 186 12.90 -10.28 5.24
CA ASN A 186 11.52 -10.09 5.67
C ASN A 186 10.59 -11.24 5.32
N LYS A 187 10.81 -11.96 4.21
CA LYS A 187 9.86 -12.95 3.73
C LYS A 187 10.50 -14.09 2.93
N LEU A 188 10.14 -15.31 3.29
CA LEU A 188 10.52 -16.53 2.59
C LEU A 188 9.26 -17.35 2.29
N SER A 189 9.16 -17.91 1.09
CA SER A 189 8.09 -18.85 0.77
C SER A 189 8.59 -19.99 -0.12
N TYR A 190 8.06 -21.18 0.12
CA TYR A 190 8.34 -22.38 -0.68
C TYR A 190 7.14 -23.32 -0.69
N THR A 191 7.06 -24.16 -1.71
CA THR A 191 6.08 -25.25 -1.75
C THR A 191 6.43 -26.33 -0.74
N TRP A 192 5.41 -27.03 -0.23
CA TRP A 192 5.54 -28.17 0.66
C TRP A 192 4.68 -29.29 0.12
N VAL A 193 5.31 -30.20 -0.63
CA VAL A 193 4.65 -31.32 -1.30
C VAL A 193 4.97 -32.62 -0.57
N SER A 194 3.96 -33.24 0.03
CA SER A 194 4.11 -34.51 0.74
C SER A 194 2.83 -35.32 0.66
N ALA A 195 2.95 -36.65 0.54
CA ALA A 195 1.83 -37.59 0.52
C ALA A 195 0.70 -37.23 -0.48
N GLY A 196 1.05 -36.66 -1.64
CA GLY A 196 0.11 -36.26 -2.69
C GLY A 196 -0.58 -34.91 -2.47
N GLU A 197 -0.26 -34.22 -1.37
CA GLU A 197 -0.76 -32.89 -1.03
C GLU A 197 0.30 -31.84 -1.41
N SER A 198 -0.12 -30.71 -1.99
CA SER A 198 0.79 -29.63 -2.42
C SER A 198 0.36 -28.31 -1.80
N THR A 199 1.06 -27.91 -0.74
CA THR A 199 0.79 -26.66 -0.02
C THR A 199 1.89 -25.63 -0.23
N THR A 200 1.67 -24.40 0.24
CA THR A 200 2.67 -23.33 0.25
C THR A 200 2.89 -22.87 1.69
N VAL A 201 4.15 -22.85 2.11
CA VAL A 201 4.58 -22.31 3.40
C VAL A 201 5.15 -20.92 3.17
N THR A 202 4.75 -19.96 4.01
CA THR A 202 5.23 -18.58 3.97
C THR A 202 5.65 -18.16 5.36
N TRP A 203 6.90 -17.73 5.47
CA TRP A 203 7.46 -17.10 6.65
C TRP A 203 7.53 -15.59 6.45
N THR A 204 7.05 -14.82 7.42
CA THR A 204 7.16 -13.36 7.43
C THR A 204 7.81 -12.91 8.73
N LEU A 205 8.87 -12.12 8.62
CA LEU A 205 9.65 -11.63 9.74
C LEU A 205 9.38 -10.13 9.95
N ASN A 206 9.11 -9.73 11.19
CA ASN A 206 8.96 -8.33 11.57
C ASN A 206 9.70 -8.06 12.89
N LYS A 207 10.38 -6.91 12.97
CA LYS A 207 10.99 -6.46 14.21
C LYS A 207 10.02 -5.58 14.98
N GLY A 208 9.69 -5.99 16.21
CA GLY A 208 8.90 -5.22 17.16
C GLY A 208 9.62 -3.95 17.62
N SER A 209 8.86 -2.98 18.13
CA SER A 209 9.40 -1.72 18.64
C SER A 209 10.26 -1.89 19.90
N ASP A 210 10.06 -2.98 20.64
CA ASP A 210 10.83 -3.42 21.79
C ASP A 210 12.12 -4.18 21.41
N GLY A 211 12.33 -4.43 20.11
CA GLY A 211 13.45 -5.21 19.59
C GLY A 211 13.19 -6.71 19.46
N THR A 212 12.03 -7.20 19.92
CA THR A 212 11.62 -8.61 19.76
C THR A 212 11.40 -8.92 18.29
N ILE A 213 11.83 -10.10 17.84
CA ILE A 213 11.60 -10.55 16.47
C ILE A 213 10.33 -11.40 16.44
N HIS A 214 9.36 -10.97 15.64
CA HIS A 214 8.13 -11.70 15.35
C HIS A 214 8.30 -12.46 14.04
N LEU A 215 8.20 -13.78 14.12
CA LEU A 215 8.19 -14.67 12.97
C LEU A 215 6.79 -15.25 12.81
N HIS A 216 6.16 -14.98 11.68
CA HIS A 216 4.83 -15.48 11.35
C HIS A 216 4.92 -16.57 10.28
N LEU A 217 4.24 -17.70 10.49
CA LEU A 217 4.07 -18.77 9.52
C LEU A 217 2.62 -18.81 9.04
N ASP A 218 2.46 -18.84 7.73
CA ASP A 218 1.21 -19.21 7.06
C ASP A 218 1.44 -20.43 6.17
N GLN A 219 0.58 -21.44 6.29
CA GLN A 219 0.47 -22.53 5.32
C GLN A 219 -0.89 -22.48 4.63
N THR A 220 -0.87 -22.42 3.30
CA THR A 220 -2.05 -22.36 2.44
C THR A 220 -2.00 -23.48 1.40
N GLY A 221 -3.12 -23.74 0.72
CA GLY A 221 -3.13 -24.64 -0.43
C GLY A 221 -3.50 -26.08 -0.11
N PHE A 222 -3.98 -26.38 1.09
CA PHE A 222 -4.53 -27.70 1.36
C PHE A 222 -5.71 -28.00 0.42
N SER A 223 -5.87 -29.24 0.02
CA SER A 223 -7.00 -29.75 -0.76
C SER A 223 -8.30 -29.68 0.06
N GLU A 224 -9.45 -29.67 -0.62
CA GLU A 224 -10.75 -29.71 0.06
C GLU A 224 -10.91 -31.02 0.85
N GLU A 225 -10.38 -32.12 0.32
CA GLU A 225 -10.34 -33.43 0.97
C GLU A 225 -9.56 -33.38 2.29
N THR A 226 -8.38 -32.75 2.29
CA THR A 226 -7.58 -32.61 3.51
C THR A 226 -8.24 -31.69 4.53
N ARG A 227 -8.87 -30.59 4.10
CA ARG A 227 -9.65 -29.71 5.00
C ARG A 227 -10.85 -30.42 5.62
N ALA A 228 -11.51 -31.30 4.87
CA ALA A 228 -12.68 -32.03 5.34
C ALA A 228 -12.33 -33.18 6.31
N ARG A 229 -11.07 -33.65 6.31
CA ARG A 229 -10.61 -34.71 7.21
C ARG A 229 -10.34 -34.15 8.60
N GLU A 230 -11.13 -34.59 9.57
CA GLU A 230 -11.01 -34.19 10.98
C GLU A 230 -9.58 -34.39 11.51
N GLY A 231 -9.03 -33.35 12.13
CA GLY A 231 -7.69 -33.37 12.75
C GLY A 231 -6.51 -33.22 11.79
N ALA A 232 -6.73 -33.13 10.46
CA ALA A 232 -5.64 -33.03 9.50
C ALA A 232 -4.90 -31.68 9.59
N ILE A 233 -5.65 -30.58 9.66
CA ILE A 233 -5.09 -29.22 9.79
C ILE A 233 -4.47 -29.02 11.18
N GLU A 234 -5.12 -29.56 12.21
CA GLU A 234 -4.63 -29.56 13.59
C GLU A 234 -3.32 -30.34 13.72
N GLY A 235 -3.19 -31.47 13.02
CA GLY A 235 -1.95 -32.23 12.94
C GLY A 235 -0.81 -31.46 12.29
N ALA A 236 -1.09 -30.78 11.17
CA ALA A 236 -0.11 -29.90 10.51
C ALA A 236 0.30 -28.74 11.42
N LYS A 237 -0.68 -28.10 12.09
CA LYS A 237 -0.44 -27.04 13.08
C LYS A 237 0.44 -27.52 14.23
N TYR A 238 0.16 -28.70 14.78
CA TYR A 238 0.94 -29.31 15.86
C TYR A 238 2.39 -29.61 15.42
N ALA A 239 2.58 -30.13 14.21
CA ALA A 239 3.91 -30.36 13.65
C ALA A 239 4.72 -29.05 13.56
N TRP A 240 4.11 -27.97 13.04
CA TRP A 240 4.77 -26.66 12.96
C TRP A 240 5.05 -26.03 14.32
N MET A 241 4.16 -26.20 15.31
CA MET A 241 4.42 -25.76 16.68
C MET A 241 5.66 -26.45 17.25
N ASN A 242 5.76 -27.78 17.11
CA ASN A 242 6.92 -28.54 17.58
C ASN A 242 8.21 -28.12 16.87
N MET A 243 8.17 -27.90 15.55
CA MET A 243 9.32 -27.42 14.78
C MET A 243 9.72 -26.00 15.21
N GLY A 244 8.75 -25.12 15.44
CA GLY A 244 8.99 -23.78 15.96
C GLY A 244 9.63 -23.76 17.36
N ASP A 245 9.26 -24.69 18.23
CA ASP A 245 9.91 -24.87 19.53
C ASP A 245 11.38 -25.32 19.38
N GLN A 246 11.68 -26.19 18.40
CA GLN A 246 13.06 -26.59 18.11
C GLN A 246 13.86 -25.43 17.49
N LEU A 247 13.25 -24.63 16.62
CA LEU A 247 13.86 -23.41 16.09
C LEU A 247 14.24 -22.47 17.24
N GLY A 248 13.37 -22.29 18.23
CA GLY A 248 13.66 -21.50 19.43
C GLY A 248 14.93 -21.97 20.15
N LYS A 249 15.09 -23.28 20.34
CA LYS A 249 16.30 -23.86 20.96
C LYS A 249 17.55 -23.63 20.13
N VAL A 250 17.47 -23.84 18.80
CA VAL A 250 18.60 -23.59 17.89
C VAL A 250 19.03 -22.13 17.96
N LEU A 251 18.08 -21.19 18.03
CA LEU A 251 18.35 -19.75 18.13
C LEU A 251 18.93 -19.33 19.48
N GLU A 252 18.70 -20.07 20.55
CA GLU A 252 19.33 -19.86 21.86
C GLU A 252 20.80 -20.31 21.89
N GLU A 253 21.19 -21.22 21.01
CA GLU A 253 22.55 -21.76 20.89
C GLU A 253 23.45 -20.97 19.92
N MET A 254 22.87 -20.05 19.12
CA MET A 254 23.58 -19.22 18.12
C MET A 254 24.06 -17.89 18.69
#